data_AF-A0A843HGP3-F1
#
_entry.id   AF-A0A843HGP3-F1
#
_cell.length_a   1.000
_cell.length_b   1.000
_cell.length_c   1.000
_cell.angle_alpha   90.00
_cell.angle_beta   90.00
_cell.angle_gamma   90.00
#
_symmetry.space_group_name_H-M   'P 1'
#
loop_
_entity.id
_entity.type
_entity.pdbx_description
1 polymer ?
#
loop_
_entity_poly.entity_id
_entity_poly.type
_entity_poly.pdbx_seq_one_letter_code
_entity_poly.pdbx_strand_id
1 'polypeptide(L)'
;MSKGAKLFNFVRQESTGNFKEVVPEATEENIATISNILFNDAYSPLLNEFVNNLINRIGLTIIRNKSYDNPLAILKKGSQPLGTDIQDIYTNPSDAEQYQLNNAEMAKLLTITDPDTKVAYYRRNRKDMYTKTIAREALQGAFVSWDKFEGFIASITQSLYSGAYIDEFKYTKALVAGAYAENKAIVEVVDAVEDDQTGKAFVKKARNLYKAMRFPSSNYNAYSLNTGDNKPVVTWTEPSRIVFMVRADVMTEVDVEVLASAFNMDKTDFLGRVIEVDKFDDEGKVQAIIADEAFFQIYDNIFRFDEFYNARVMAWNEYLHVWETFAICPFANAVILATEAPVVDATAIEADKDAVSVEADGKVVVPFTVTPPNATTTVTATSSAESYATVEVKDKTVEISGVAEGSATITLGAGEGVTDTIAVTVTA
;
A
#
# COMPACT_ATOMS: atom_id res chain seq x y z
N MET A 1 -11.58 13.33 52.14
CA MET A 1 -11.66 11.86 51.88
C MET A 1 -13.06 11.44 51.45
N SER A 2 -13.19 10.85 50.25
CA SER A 2 -14.44 10.23 49.78
C SER A 2 -14.97 9.17 50.77
N LYS A 3 -16.29 8.94 50.82
CA LYS A 3 -16.90 7.92 51.70
C LYS A 3 -16.28 6.52 51.47
N GLY A 4 -15.86 6.22 50.24
CA GLY A 4 -15.19 4.97 49.89
C GLY A 4 -13.79 4.82 50.49
N ALA A 5 -12.97 5.88 50.48
CA ALA A 5 -11.63 5.84 51.10
C ALA A 5 -11.68 5.70 52.62
N LYS A 6 -12.67 6.32 53.26
CA LYS A 6 -12.90 6.16 54.72
C LYS A 6 -13.34 4.73 55.07
N LEU A 7 -14.22 4.13 54.26
CA LEU A 7 -14.65 2.74 54.44
C LEU A 7 -13.49 1.76 54.20
N PHE A 8 -12.67 1.98 53.17
CA PHE A 8 -11.51 1.14 52.87
C PHE A 8 -10.44 1.21 53.98
N ASN A 9 -10.11 2.41 54.45
CA ASN A 9 -9.15 2.57 55.55
C ASN A 9 -9.70 2.02 56.88
N PHE A 10 -11.01 2.08 57.10
CA PHE A 10 -11.66 1.42 58.24
C PHE A 10 -11.54 -0.11 58.14
N VAL A 11 -11.86 -0.71 56.98
CA VAL A 11 -11.68 -2.15 56.74
C VAL A 11 -10.21 -2.55 56.90
N ARG A 12 -9.26 -1.78 56.36
CA ARG A 12 -7.82 -2.03 56.53
C ARG A 12 -7.39 -1.98 58.00
N GLN A 13 -7.95 -1.07 58.81
CA GLN A 13 -7.65 -1.00 60.24
C GLN A 13 -8.15 -2.22 61.02
N GLU A 14 -9.29 -2.78 60.62
CA GLU A 14 -9.86 -4.01 61.17
C GLU A 14 -9.21 -5.30 60.63
N SER A 15 -8.50 -5.23 59.50
CA SER A 15 -7.77 -6.36 58.91
C SER A 15 -6.44 -6.69 59.60
N THR A 16 -5.92 -7.89 59.34
CA THR A 16 -4.70 -8.45 59.93
C THR A 16 -3.39 -7.74 59.49
N GLY A 17 -2.32 -7.91 60.26
CA GLY A 17 -1.02 -7.22 60.04
C GLY A 17 -0.40 -7.43 58.66
N ASN A 18 -0.50 -8.64 58.10
CA ASN A 18 0.03 -8.96 56.77
C ASN A 18 -0.70 -8.20 55.65
N PHE A 19 -2.00 -7.95 55.80
CA PHE A 19 -2.78 -7.15 54.83
C PHE A 19 -2.38 -5.66 54.90
N LYS A 20 -2.02 -5.16 56.08
CA LYS A 20 -1.57 -3.77 56.29
C LYS A 20 -0.19 -3.49 55.68
N GLU A 21 0.68 -4.50 55.59
CA GLU A 21 2.03 -4.39 55.03
C GLU A 21 2.07 -4.41 53.50
N VAL A 22 1.16 -5.16 52.87
CA VAL A 22 1.15 -5.32 51.40
C VAL A 22 0.22 -4.30 50.72
N VAL A 23 -0.82 -3.82 51.42
CA VAL A 23 -1.82 -2.90 50.86
C VAL A 23 -1.63 -1.48 51.42
N PRO A 24 -1.24 -0.49 50.58
CA PRO A 24 -1.03 0.89 51.00
C PRO A 24 -2.30 1.58 51.53
N GLU A 25 -2.13 2.63 52.34
CA GLU A 25 -3.24 3.47 52.80
C GLU A 25 -3.90 4.22 51.64
N ALA A 26 -5.24 4.19 51.60
CA ALA A 26 -6.01 4.92 50.61
C ALA A 26 -6.05 6.41 51.00
N THR A 27 -5.13 7.20 50.46
CA THR A 27 -5.18 8.66 50.46
C THR A 27 -6.05 9.16 49.30
N GLU A 28 -6.49 10.43 49.31
CA GLU A 28 -7.31 10.98 48.21
C GLU A 28 -6.59 10.96 46.84
N GLU A 29 -5.27 10.85 46.82
CA GLU A 29 -4.45 10.64 45.61
C GLU A 29 -4.37 9.17 45.18
N ASN A 30 -4.53 8.21 46.09
CA ASN A 30 -4.28 6.78 45.85
C ASN A 30 -5.54 5.93 45.55
N ILE A 31 -6.73 6.52 45.49
CA ILE A 31 -7.95 5.78 45.09
C ILE A 31 -7.81 5.23 43.67
N ALA A 32 -7.08 5.93 42.79
CA ALA A 32 -6.73 5.44 41.44
C ALA A 32 -5.79 4.21 41.49
N THR A 33 -4.89 4.14 42.46
CA THR A 33 -3.89 3.07 42.66
C THR A 33 -4.51 1.77 43.20
N ILE A 34 -5.71 1.82 43.77
CA ILE A 34 -6.46 0.61 44.22
C ILE A 34 -7.01 -0.20 43.03
N SER A 35 -6.99 0.37 41.81
CA SER A 35 -7.19 -0.38 40.56
C SER A 35 -5.92 -1.15 40.18
N ASN A 36 -5.29 -1.81 41.17
CA ASN A 36 -3.94 -2.32 41.08
C ASN A 36 -3.92 -3.60 40.24
N ILE A 37 -3.72 -3.43 38.93
CA ILE A 37 -3.27 -4.52 38.06
C ILE A 37 -1.84 -4.84 38.51
N LEU A 38 -1.68 -5.89 39.30
CA LEU A 38 -0.36 -6.36 39.73
C LEU A 38 0.32 -7.02 38.52
N PHE A 39 1.34 -6.36 37.96
CA PHE A 39 2.24 -6.96 36.98
C PHE A 39 3.28 -7.84 37.71
N ASN A 40 3.99 -8.69 36.94
CA ASN A 40 4.84 -9.81 37.40
C ASN A 40 5.71 -9.52 38.65
N ASP A 41 6.25 -8.31 38.76
CA ASP A 41 7.19 -7.93 39.83
C ASP A 41 6.50 -7.55 41.16
N ALA A 42 5.17 -7.43 41.15
CA ALA A 42 4.35 -7.03 42.30
C ALA A 42 3.43 -8.15 42.83
N TYR A 43 3.34 -9.29 42.14
CA TYR A 43 2.56 -10.44 42.62
C TYR A 43 3.38 -11.26 43.62
N SER A 44 3.06 -11.13 44.91
CA SER A 44 3.60 -11.99 45.98
C SER A 44 2.50 -12.91 46.51
N PRO A 45 2.78 -14.21 46.74
CA PRO A 45 1.79 -15.14 47.30
C PRO A 45 1.35 -14.67 48.70
N LEU A 46 0.09 -14.23 48.79
CA LEU A 46 -0.50 -13.81 50.06
C LEU A 46 -0.85 -15.03 50.92
N LEU A 47 -0.53 -14.96 52.22
CA LEU A 47 -0.98 -15.94 53.21
C LEU A 47 -2.48 -15.75 53.49
N ASN A 48 -3.14 -16.85 53.86
CA ASN A 48 -4.54 -16.84 54.21
C ASN A 48 -4.75 -16.07 55.52
N GLU A 49 -5.76 -15.20 55.53
CA GLU A 49 -6.01 -14.28 56.65
C GLU A 49 -6.44 -14.99 57.95
N PHE A 50 -7.08 -16.15 57.84
CA PHE A 50 -7.54 -16.91 59.01
C PHE A 50 -6.51 -17.93 59.48
N VAL A 51 -5.82 -18.58 58.53
CA VAL A 51 -4.76 -19.57 58.82
C VAL A 51 -3.47 -19.12 58.14
N ASN A 52 -2.62 -18.42 58.88
CA ASN A 52 -1.37 -17.83 58.38
C ASN A 52 -0.38 -18.84 57.75
N ASN A 53 -0.59 -20.15 57.96
CA ASN A 53 0.23 -21.20 57.34
C ASN A 53 -0.23 -21.60 55.92
N LEU A 54 -1.43 -21.19 55.50
CA LEU A 54 -1.98 -21.52 54.18
C LEU A 54 -1.70 -20.38 53.19
N ILE A 55 -1.43 -20.72 51.93
CA ILE A 55 -1.22 -19.74 50.85
C ILE A 55 -2.53 -19.57 50.07
N ASN A 56 -2.90 -18.34 49.76
CA ASN A 56 -4.05 -18.05 48.90
C ASN A 56 -3.75 -18.50 47.46
N ARG A 57 -4.66 -19.29 46.88
CA ARG A 57 -4.53 -19.82 45.52
C ARG A 57 -5.21 -18.90 44.51
N ILE A 58 -4.74 -18.96 43.26
CA ILE A 58 -5.41 -18.33 42.12
C ILE A 58 -6.75 -19.04 41.90
N GLY A 59 -7.86 -18.30 42.07
CA GLY A 59 -9.22 -18.85 41.98
C GLY A 59 -9.75 -19.00 40.54
N LEU A 60 -9.22 -18.22 39.58
CA LEU A 60 -9.63 -18.27 38.18
C LEU A 60 -8.48 -17.85 37.25
N THR A 61 -8.22 -18.66 36.24
CA THR A 61 -7.30 -18.31 35.13
C THR A 61 -8.12 -17.96 33.89
N ILE A 62 -7.93 -16.75 33.37
CA ILE A 62 -8.57 -16.27 32.13
C ILE A 62 -7.52 -16.25 31.03
N ILE A 63 -7.75 -17.03 29.97
CA ILE A 63 -6.94 -17.00 28.75
C ILE A 63 -7.73 -16.24 27.71
N ARG A 64 -7.17 -15.14 27.22
CA ARG A 64 -7.78 -14.33 26.17
C ARG A 64 -7.11 -14.69 24.85
N ASN A 65 -7.87 -15.29 23.95
CA ASN A 65 -7.46 -15.53 22.57
C ASN A 65 -8.32 -14.65 21.65
N LYS A 66 -7.69 -13.93 20.72
CA LYS A 66 -8.37 -13.19 19.67
C LYS A 66 -7.86 -13.75 18.35
N SER A 67 -8.76 -14.26 17.52
CA SER A 67 -8.44 -14.51 16.13
C SER A 67 -8.47 -13.17 15.40
N TYR A 68 -7.45 -12.93 14.58
CA TYR A 68 -7.44 -11.81 13.64
C TYR A 68 -7.78 -12.34 12.25
N ASP A 69 -8.69 -11.67 11.56
CA ASP A 69 -9.02 -11.95 10.17
C ASP A 69 -8.59 -10.74 9.32
N ASN A 70 -8.04 -11.00 8.13
CA ASN A 70 -7.58 -9.93 7.24
C ASN A 70 -8.76 -9.38 6.40
N PRO A 71 -9.18 -8.11 6.57
CA PRO A 71 -10.26 -7.52 5.78
C PRO A 71 -9.91 -7.36 4.29
N LEU A 72 -8.61 -7.30 3.95
CA LEU A 72 -8.11 -7.16 2.58
C LEU A 72 -7.97 -8.49 1.84
N ALA A 73 -8.29 -9.61 2.49
CA ALA A 73 -8.25 -10.94 1.86
C ALA A 73 -9.19 -11.06 0.64
N ILE A 74 -10.19 -10.19 0.52
CA ILE A 74 -11.08 -10.12 -0.64
C ILE A 74 -10.36 -9.70 -1.93
N LEU A 75 -9.17 -9.10 -1.84
CA LEU A 75 -8.37 -8.67 -2.99
C LEU A 75 -7.48 -9.80 -3.54
N LYS A 76 -7.46 -10.95 -2.89
CA LYS A 76 -6.69 -12.12 -3.33
C LYS A 76 -7.32 -12.73 -4.58
N LYS A 77 -6.48 -13.07 -5.55
CA LYS A 77 -6.90 -13.63 -6.86
C LYS A 77 -6.89 -15.15 -6.92
N GLY A 78 -6.40 -15.79 -5.86
CA GLY A 78 -6.37 -17.24 -5.70
C GLY A 78 -4.98 -17.75 -5.40
N SER A 79 -4.75 -19.04 -5.68
CA SER A 79 -3.50 -19.71 -5.38
C SER A 79 -2.74 -20.12 -6.64
N GLN A 80 -1.43 -19.89 -6.66
CA GLN A 80 -0.50 -20.40 -7.66
C GLN A 80 0.46 -21.43 -7.01
N PRO A 81 0.14 -22.74 -7.11
CA PRO A 81 0.95 -23.78 -6.47
C PRO A 81 2.28 -24.06 -7.17
N LEU A 82 2.40 -23.76 -8.47
CA LEU A 82 3.57 -24.05 -9.30
C LEU A 82 4.00 -22.83 -10.11
N GLY A 83 5.31 -22.72 -10.35
CA GLY A 83 5.91 -21.55 -11.01
C GLY A 83 6.23 -20.43 -10.00
N THR A 84 7.22 -19.60 -10.33
CA THR A 84 7.63 -18.46 -9.49
C THR A 84 7.15 -17.12 -10.01
N ASP A 85 6.89 -17.06 -11.32
CA ASP A 85 6.61 -15.85 -12.06
C ASP A 85 5.22 -15.98 -12.70
N ILE A 86 4.47 -14.88 -12.69
CA ILE A 86 3.17 -14.71 -13.33
C ILE A 86 3.38 -13.79 -14.52
N GLN A 87 2.81 -14.17 -15.67
CA GLN A 87 2.83 -13.37 -16.87
C GLN A 87 1.43 -12.81 -17.13
N ASP A 88 1.34 -11.48 -17.23
CA ASP A 88 0.12 -10.76 -17.53
C ASP A 88 0.28 -10.12 -18.91
N ILE A 89 -0.66 -10.41 -19.81
CA ILE A 89 -0.59 -10.01 -21.22
C ILE A 89 -1.83 -9.19 -21.54
N TYR A 90 -1.62 -7.99 -22.06
CA TYR A 90 -2.68 -7.08 -22.47
C TYR A 90 -2.52 -6.70 -23.94
N THR A 91 -3.57 -6.84 -24.75
CA THR A 91 -3.56 -6.39 -26.15
C THR A 91 -4.51 -5.21 -26.29
N ASN A 92 -3.99 -4.11 -26.83
CA ASN A 92 -4.77 -2.90 -27.08
C ASN A 92 -5.81 -3.11 -28.22
N PRO A 93 -6.93 -2.36 -28.20
CA PRO A 93 -7.85 -2.35 -29.34
C PRO A 93 -7.16 -1.83 -30.61
N SER A 94 -7.57 -2.34 -31.77
CA SER A 94 -7.04 -1.91 -33.07
C SER A 94 -7.51 -0.51 -33.43
N ASP A 95 -6.64 0.26 -34.08
CA ASP A 95 -7.00 1.53 -34.71
C ASP A 95 -7.82 1.30 -35.99
N ALA A 96 -8.73 2.24 -36.28
CA ALA A 96 -9.53 2.21 -37.49
C ALA A 96 -8.79 2.89 -38.64
N GLU A 97 -8.64 2.20 -39.77
CA GLU A 97 -8.14 2.79 -41.01
C GLU A 97 -9.30 3.23 -41.91
N GLN A 98 -9.15 4.37 -42.59
CA GLN A 98 -10.14 4.81 -43.58
C GLN A 98 -10.05 3.95 -44.83
N TYR A 99 -11.19 3.40 -45.26
CA TYR A 99 -11.28 2.69 -46.53
C TYR A 99 -11.02 3.63 -47.71
N GLN A 100 -9.99 3.34 -48.51
CA GLN A 100 -9.70 4.05 -49.75
C GLN A 100 -9.34 3.07 -50.87
N LEU A 101 -9.81 3.35 -52.08
CA LEU A 101 -9.55 2.52 -53.27
C LEU A 101 -8.44 3.15 -54.11
N ASN A 102 -7.18 2.95 -53.71
CA ASN A 102 -6.01 3.43 -54.45
C ASN A 102 -4.87 2.39 -54.48
N ASN A 103 -3.91 2.56 -55.40
CA ASN A 103 -2.81 1.61 -55.58
C ASN A 103 -1.86 1.51 -54.37
N ALA A 104 -1.77 2.56 -53.54
CA ALA A 104 -0.93 2.56 -52.33
C ALA A 104 -1.55 1.71 -51.22
N GLU A 105 -2.87 1.79 -51.03
CA GLU A 105 -3.61 0.94 -50.09
C GLU A 105 -3.69 -0.50 -50.58
N MET A 106 -3.81 -0.74 -51.90
CA MET A 106 -3.69 -2.10 -52.46
C MET A 106 -2.30 -2.71 -52.20
N ALA A 107 -1.25 -1.90 -52.11
CA ALA A 107 0.09 -2.38 -51.78
C ALA A 107 0.25 -2.82 -50.32
N LYS A 108 -0.62 -2.34 -49.40
CA LYS A 108 -0.65 -2.79 -48.00
C LYS A 108 -1.19 -4.22 -47.81
N LEU A 109 -1.70 -4.87 -48.87
CA LEU A 109 -2.20 -6.25 -48.80
C LEU A 109 -1.15 -7.25 -48.26
N LEU A 110 0.14 -6.99 -48.52
CA LEU A 110 1.24 -7.86 -48.09
C LEU A 110 1.98 -7.32 -46.86
N THR A 111 1.55 -6.19 -46.28
CA THR A 111 2.17 -5.66 -45.06
C THR A 111 1.59 -6.37 -43.84
N ILE A 112 2.48 -6.76 -42.91
CA ILE A 112 2.10 -7.35 -41.64
C ILE A 112 1.70 -6.21 -40.70
N THR A 113 0.55 -6.34 -40.03
CA THR A 113 0.12 -5.45 -38.96
C THR A 113 0.27 -6.18 -37.65
N ASP A 114 1.31 -5.86 -36.88
CA ASP A 114 1.57 -6.50 -35.60
C ASP A 114 0.54 -6.05 -34.54
N PRO A 115 0.04 -6.97 -33.71
CA PRO A 115 -0.87 -6.61 -32.62
C PRO A 115 -0.12 -5.83 -31.53
N ASP A 116 -0.72 -4.75 -31.03
CA ASP A 116 -0.15 -3.98 -29.93
C ASP A 116 -0.33 -4.72 -28.59
N THR A 117 0.61 -5.60 -28.27
CA THR A 117 0.57 -6.47 -27.08
C THR A 117 1.64 -6.05 -26.08
N LYS A 118 1.22 -5.87 -24.83
CA LYS A 118 2.06 -5.50 -23.69
C LYS A 118 2.13 -6.65 -22.71
N VAL A 119 3.25 -6.79 -22.00
CA VAL A 119 3.47 -7.87 -21.04
C VAL A 119 4.05 -7.32 -19.75
N ALA A 120 3.50 -7.75 -18.62
CA ALA A 120 4.03 -7.53 -17.28
C ALA A 120 4.37 -8.87 -16.62
N TYR A 121 5.41 -8.89 -15.80
CA TYR A 121 5.84 -10.08 -15.06
C TYR A 121 5.82 -9.80 -13.56
N TYR A 122 5.18 -10.67 -12.79
CA TYR A 122 5.13 -10.60 -11.33
C TYR A 122 5.87 -11.78 -10.74
N ARG A 123 6.75 -11.55 -9.76
CA ARG A 123 7.53 -12.62 -9.12
C ARG A 123 7.19 -12.74 -7.65
N ARG A 124 7.16 -13.96 -7.14
CA ARG A 124 7.02 -14.24 -5.71
C ARG A 124 8.05 -13.49 -4.86
N ASN A 125 7.55 -12.68 -3.94
CA ASN A 125 8.36 -11.79 -3.09
C ASN A 125 8.27 -12.13 -1.59
N ARG A 126 7.09 -12.53 -1.07
CA ARG A 126 6.94 -12.90 0.34
C ARG A 126 7.34 -14.36 0.57
N LYS A 127 8.20 -14.60 1.55
CA LYS A 127 8.64 -15.93 1.99
C LYS A 127 8.86 -15.95 3.51
N ASP A 128 7.76 -15.90 4.24
CA ASP A 128 7.82 -15.82 5.70
C ASP A 128 7.65 -17.19 6.35
N MET A 129 8.12 -17.27 7.59
CA MET A 129 7.98 -18.42 8.45
C MET A 129 7.71 -17.94 9.88
N TYR A 130 6.54 -18.28 10.40
CA TYR A 130 6.17 -18.00 11.78
C TYR A 130 6.48 -19.22 12.64
N THR A 131 7.26 -19.04 13.71
CA THR A 131 7.70 -20.15 14.55
C THR A 131 7.35 -19.93 16.01
N LYS A 132 6.91 -21.01 16.67
CA LYS A 132 6.72 -21.06 18.11
C LYS A 132 7.17 -22.41 18.66
N THR A 133 7.76 -22.38 19.84
CA THR A 133 8.15 -23.57 20.57
C THR A 133 7.24 -23.75 21.79
N ILE A 134 6.67 -24.93 21.94
CA ILE A 134 5.78 -25.28 23.05
C ILE A 134 6.43 -26.41 23.86
N ALA A 135 6.90 -26.07 25.06
CA ALA A 135 7.42 -27.04 26.04
C ALA A 135 6.30 -27.38 27.04
N ARG A 136 5.57 -28.47 26.77
CA ARG A 136 4.35 -28.82 27.53
C ARG A 136 4.66 -29.09 29.00
N GLU A 137 5.70 -29.86 29.27
CA GLU A 137 6.11 -30.32 30.60
C GLU A 137 6.57 -29.16 31.48
N ALA A 138 7.26 -28.18 30.90
CA ALA A 138 7.66 -26.97 31.62
C ALA A 138 6.44 -26.08 31.98
N LEU A 139 5.42 -26.06 31.12
CA LEU A 139 4.23 -25.25 31.31
C LEU A 139 3.19 -25.89 32.26
N GLN A 140 3.24 -27.21 32.49
CA GLN A 140 2.31 -27.90 33.39
C GLN A 140 2.29 -27.31 34.81
N GLY A 141 3.46 -26.88 35.32
CA GLY A 141 3.55 -26.29 36.66
C GLY A 141 2.78 -24.97 36.84
N ALA A 142 2.45 -24.29 35.74
CA ALA A 142 1.73 -23.01 35.77
C ALA A 142 0.20 -23.17 35.77
N PHE A 143 -0.33 -24.37 35.51
CA PHE A 143 -1.77 -24.60 35.39
C PHE A 143 -2.29 -25.62 36.41
N VAL A 144 -3.47 -25.34 36.94
CA VAL A 144 -4.21 -26.23 37.85
C VAL A 144 -5.36 -26.97 37.17
N SER A 145 -5.62 -26.69 35.89
CA SER A 145 -6.71 -27.23 35.08
C SER A 145 -6.20 -27.57 33.68
N TRP A 146 -6.48 -28.81 33.24
CA TRP A 146 -6.10 -29.30 31.91
C TRP A 146 -6.82 -28.55 30.77
N ASP A 147 -8.09 -28.19 30.95
CA ASP A 147 -8.84 -27.42 29.95
C ASP A 147 -8.21 -26.05 29.69
N LYS A 148 -7.73 -25.38 30.75
CA LYS A 148 -7.01 -24.10 30.63
C LYS A 148 -5.63 -24.29 30.00
N PHE A 149 -4.93 -25.36 30.35
CA PHE A 149 -3.66 -25.69 29.74
C PHE A 149 -3.78 -25.88 28.21
N GLU A 150 -4.72 -26.71 27.76
CA GLU A 150 -4.95 -26.93 26.32
C GLU A 150 -5.47 -25.68 25.61
N GLY A 151 -6.32 -24.88 26.26
CA GLY A 151 -6.75 -23.59 25.73
C GLY A 151 -5.60 -22.59 25.55
N PHE A 152 -4.57 -22.65 26.40
CA PHE A 152 -3.36 -21.82 26.25
C PHE A 152 -2.48 -22.31 25.10
N ILE A 153 -2.29 -23.63 24.96
CA ILE A 153 -1.56 -24.21 23.83
C ILE A 153 -2.22 -23.82 22.51
N ALA A 154 -3.54 -24.00 22.39
CA ALA A 154 -4.30 -23.58 21.21
C ALA A 154 -4.16 -22.09 20.91
N SER A 155 -4.04 -21.24 21.94
CA SER A 155 -3.78 -19.81 21.77
C SER A 155 -2.39 -19.52 21.22
N ILE A 156 -1.37 -20.32 21.55
CA ILE A 156 -0.02 -20.18 21.00
C ILE A 156 -0.05 -20.55 19.51
N THR A 157 -0.66 -21.68 19.15
CA THR A 157 -0.78 -22.09 17.75
C THR A 157 -1.61 -21.08 16.94
N GLN A 158 -2.73 -20.58 17.48
CA GLN A 158 -3.55 -19.55 16.81
C GLN A 158 -2.80 -18.22 16.61
N SER A 159 -1.82 -17.92 17.47
CA SER A 159 -1.00 -16.71 17.33
C SER A 159 -0.15 -16.72 16.05
N LEU A 160 0.22 -17.91 15.54
CA LEU A 160 0.94 -18.05 14.27
C LEU A 160 0.07 -17.56 13.10
N TYR A 161 -1.17 -18.07 13.02
CA TYR A 161 -2.15 -17.68 11.99
C TYR A 161 -2.49 -16.19 12.10
N SER A 162 -2.74 -15.70 13.32
CA SER A 162 -3.04 -14.28 13.55
C SER A 162 -1.88 -13.38 13.14
N GLY A 163 -0.63 -13.79 13.41
CA GLY A 163 0.55 -13.08 12.93
C GLY A 163 0.62 -13.01 11.40
N ALA A 164 0.36 -14.13 10.72
CA ALA A 164 0.34 -14.20 9.26
C ALA A 164 -0.70 -13.25 8.65
N TYR A 165 -1.93 -13.24 9.16
CA TYR A 165 -3.00 -12.37 8.67
C TYR A 165 -2.77 -10.88 8.95
N ILE A 166 -2.18 -10.55 10.10
CA ILE A 166 -1.81 -9.16 10.43
C ILE A 166 -0.73 -8.65 9.47
N ASP A 167 0.28 -9.46 9.19
CA ASP A 167 1.35 -9.05 8.28
C ASP A 167 0.87 -9.01 6.82
N GLU A 168 -0.02 -9.92 6.41
CA GLU A 168 -0.68 -9.86 5.11
C GLU A 168 -1.46 -8.55 4.91
N PHE A 169 -2.19 -8.11 5.94
CA PHE A 169 -2.86 -6.82 5.96
C PHE A 169 -1.85 -5.66 5.79
N LYS A 170 -0.72 -5.69 6.53
CA LYS A 170 0.34 -4.68 6.38
C LYS A 170 0.97 -4.68 4.99
N TYR A 171 1.28 -5.85 4.42
CA TYR A 171 1.89 -5.96 3.10
C TYR A 171 0.97 -5.44 2.00
N THR A 172 -0.34 -5.70 2.10
CA THR A 172 -1.31 -5.18 1.14
C THR A 172 -1.38 -3.65 1.17
N LYS A 173 -1.30 -3.03 2.35
CA LYS A 173 -1.23 -1.56 2.48
C LYS A 173 0.12 -1.01 2.00
N ALA A 174 1.21 -1.70 2.34
CA ALA A 174 2.55 -1.34 1.90
C ALA A 174 2.70 -1.37 0.38
N LEU A 175 1.92 -2.21 -0.32
CA LEU A 175 1.85 -2.23 -1.78
C LEU A 175 1.26 -0.92 -2.34
N VAL A 176 0.26 -0.34 -1.70
CA VAL A 176 -0.27 0.99 -2.07
C VAL A 176 0.74 2.09 -1.75
N ALA A 177 1.34 2.06 -0.55
CA ALA A 177 2.33 3.05 -0.15
C ALA A 177 3.61 3.00 -1.02
N GLY A 178 4.08 1.80 -1.38
CA GLY A 178 5.19 1.59 -2.30
C GLY A 178 4.86 2.04 -3.73
N ALA A 179 3.63 1.79 -4.20
CA ALA A 179 3.18 2.29 -5.49
C ALA A 179 3.15 3.84 -5.55
N TYR A 180 2.79 4.49 -4.44
CA TYR A 180 2.89 5.94 -4.30
C TYR A 180 4.35 6.42 -4.25
N ALA A 181 5.15 5.88 -3.32
CA ALA A 181 6.52 6.33 -3.08
C ALA A 181 7.42 6.17 -4.32
N GLU A 182 7.25 5.09 -5.06
CA GLU A 182 7.98 4.84 -6.30
C GLU A 182 7.26 5.41 -7.53
N ASN A 183 6.18 6.19 -7.40
CA ASN A 183 5.43 6.74 -8.53
C ASN A 183 5.07 5.68 -9.60
N LYS A 184 4.60 4.50 -9.18
CA LYS A 184 4.20 3.37 -10.05
C LYS A 184 2.70 3.29 -10.31
N ALA A 185 1.92 4.16 -9.68
CA ALA A 185 0.50 4.36 -9.90
C ALA A 185 0.21 5.83 -10.19
N ILE A 186 -0.90 6.13 -10.87
CA ILE A 186 -1.29 7.52 -11.13
C ILE A 186 -1.65 8.18 -9.80
N VAL A 187 -1.01 9.30 -9.48
CA VAL A 187 -1.28 10.08 -8.28
C VAL A 187 -2.01 11.36 -8.67
N GLU A 188 -3.15 11.60 -8.02
CA GLU A 188 -3.83 12.88 -8.06
C GLU A 188 -3.69 13.58 -6.71
N VAL A 189 -3.14 14.78 -6.75
CA VAL A 189 -2.97 15.62 -5.56
C VAL A 189 -4.33 16.18 -5.14
N VAL A 190 -4.69 15.95 -3.88
CA VAL A 190 -5.90 16.45 -3.23
C VAL A 190 -5.53 17.08 -1.89
N ASP A 191 -6.25 18.12 -1.51
CA ASP A 191 -6.05 18.73 -0.19
C ASP A 191 -6.35 17.72 0.93
N ALA A 192 -5.68 17.88 2.08
CA ALA A 192 -5.99 17.11 3.27
C ALA A 192 -7.45 17.37 3.68
N VAL A 193 -8.21 16.31 3.94
CA VAL A 193 -9.59 16.44 4.42
C VAL A 193 -9.56 16.88 5.89
N GLU A 194 -9.67 18.20 6.11
CA GLU A 194 -9.69 18.83 7.43
C GLU A 194 -10.95 19.68 7.66
N ASP A 195 -11.68 20.01 6.58
CA ASP A 195 -12.85 20.89 6.63
C ASP A 195 -13.98 20.47 5.65
N ASP A 196 -15.14 21.11 5.76
CA ASP A 196 -16.31 20.83 4.90
C ASP A 196 -16.04 21.02 3.40
N GLN A 197 -15.20 22.00 3.02
CA GLN A 197 -14.91 22.28 1.62
C GLN A 197 -14.02 21.18 1.01
N THR A 198 -12.97 20.78 1.73
CA THR A 198 -12.03 19.73 1.36
C THR A 198 -12.71 18.36 1.36
N GLY A 199 -13.55 18.05 2.35
CA GLY A 199 -14.35 16.81 2.39
C GLY A 199 -15.29 16.67 1.19
N LYS A 200 -16.05 17.73 0.85
CA LYS A 200 -16.92 17.73 -0.35
C LYS A 200 -16.13 17.67 -1.65
N ALA A 201 -14.99 18.37 -1.73
CA ALA A 201 -14.11 18.32 -2.89
C ALA A 201 -13.55 16.91 -3.11
N PHE A 202 -13.10 16.25 -2.04
CA PHE A 202 -12.61 14.88 -2.05
C PHE A 202 -13.67 13.89 -2.54
N VAL A 203 -14.88 13.92 -1.99
CA VAL A 203 -15.98 13.04 -2.44
C VAL A 203 -16.36 13.31 -3.89
N LYS A 204 -16.40 14.59 -4.31
CA LYS A 204 -16.67 14.97 -5.70
C LYS A 204 -15.59 14.43 -6.64
N LYS A 205 -14.32 14.50 -6.24
CA LYS A 205 -13.19 13.96 -6.99
C LYS A 205 -13.27 12.44 -7.09
N ALA A 206 -13.45 11.73 -5.97
CA ALA A 206 -13.61 10.28 -5.93
C ALA A 206 -14.79 9.81 -6.80
N ARG A 207 -15.93 10.53 -6.79
CA ARG A 207 -17.09 10.23 -7.64
C ARG A 207 -16.84 10.50 -9.12
N ASN A 208 -16.09 11.55 -9.44
CA ASN A 208 -15.69 11.81 -10.82
C ASN A 208 -14.79 10.70 -11.34
N LEU A 209 -13.80 10.26 -10.55
CA LEU A 209 -12.93 9.13 -10.90
C LEU A 209 -13.72 7.83 -11.09
N TYR A 210 -14.61 7.50 -10.15
CA TYR A 210 -15.48 6.31 -10.25
C TYR A 210 -16.29 6.30 -11.56
N LYS A 211 -16.79 7.46 -12.00
CA LYS A 211 -17.52 7.56 -13.27
C LYS A 211 -16.60 7.51 -14.48
N ALA A 212 -15.44 8.16 -14.41
CA ALA A 212 -14.51 8.28 -15.52
C ALA A 212 -13.83 6.95 -15.87
N MET A 213 -13.45 6.16 -14.86
CA MET A 213 -12.82 4.84 -15.03
C MET A 213 -13.71 3.81 -15.74
N ARG A 214 -15.02 4.06 -15.81
CA ARG A 214 -15.98 3.20 -16.52
C ARG A 214 -15.95 3.38 -18.04
N PHE A 215 -15.31 4.43 -18.52
CA PHE A 215 -15.17 4.71 -19.95
C PHE A 215 -13.77 4.31 -20.43
N PRO A 216 -13.64 3.81 -21.67
CA PRO A 216 -12.35 3.50 -22.26
C PRO A 216 -11.43 4.73 -22.23
N SER A 217 -10.31 4.62 -21.52
CA SER A 217 -9.32 5.69 -21.43
C SER A 217 -7.95 5.14 -21.07
N SER A 218 -6.92 5.93 -21.35
CA SER A 218 -5.53 5.65 -20.98
C SER A 218 -5.03 6.41 -19.76
N ASN A 219 -5.85 7.31 -19.21
CA ASN A 219 -5.38 8.30 -18.23
C ASN A 219 -5.28 7.75 -16.80
N TYR A 220 -5.92 6.61 -16.54
CA TYR A 220 -6.08 6.07 -15.18
C TYR A 220 -5.30 4.78 -14.94
N ASN A 221 -4.56 4.27 -15.94
CA ASN A 221 -3.65 3.15 -15.76
C ASN A 221 -2.21 3.66 -15.75
N ALA A 222 -1.32 2.90 -15.12
CA ALA A 222 0.06 3.32 -14.90
C ALA A 222 1.03 2.77 -15.95
N TYR A 223 0.54 2.23 -17.07
CA TYR A 223 1.41 1.60 -18.07
C TYR A 223 2.41 2.59 -18.67
N SER A 224 1.96 3.77 -19.07
CA SER A 224 2.82 4.84 -19.65
C SER A 224 3.80 5.46 -18.64
N LEU A 225 3.55 5.25 -17.35
CA LEU A 225 4.42 5.71 -16.25
C LEU A 225 5.50 4.68 -15.95
N ASN A 226 5.13 3.40 -15.97
CA ASN A 226 6.05 2.28 -15.70
C ASN A 226 6.89 1.88 -16.92
N THR A 227 6.60 2.42 -18.10
CA THR A 227 7.30 2.12 -19.34
C THR A 227 7.67 3.39 -20.10
N GLY A 228 8.74 3.33 -20.89
CA GLY A 228 9.10 4.40 -21.84
C GLY A 228 8.33 4.32 -23.17
N ASP A 229 7.30 3.48 -23.24
CA ASP A 229 6.58 3.20 -24.50
C ASP A 229 5.57 4.32 -24.80
N ASN A 230 5.60 4.83 -26.03
CA ASN A 230 4.74 5.90 -26.50
C ASN A 230 3.32 5.44 -26.88
N LYS A 231 3.03 4.13 -26.79
CA LYS A 231 1.69 3.58 -27.02
C LYS A 231 0.97 3.32 -25.70
N PRO A 232 0.05 4.21 -25.27
CA PRO A 232 -0.67 4.03 -24.02
C PRO A 232 -1.64 2.85 -24.07
N VAL A 233 -1.92 2.26 -22.92
CA VAL A 233 -2.93 1.20 -22.78
C VAL A 233 -4.30 1.83 -22.62
N VAL A 234 -5.29 1.38 -23.39
CA VAL A 234 -6.68 1.84 -23.27
C VAL A 234 -7.50 0.78 -22.54
N THR A 235 -8.08 1.12 -21.39
CA THR A 235 -8.84 0.18 -20.54
C THR A 235 -10.08 0.84 -19.91
N TRP A 236 -11.00 0.03 -19.40
CA TRP A 236 -12.18 0.47 -18.65
C TRP A 236 -12.49 -0.53 -17.53
N THR A 237 -13.15 -0.06 -16.47
CA THR A 237 -13.48 -0.88 -15.30
C THR A 237 -14.98 -0.98 -15.09
N GLU A 238 -15.46 -2.18 -14.78
CA GLU A 238 -16.86 -2.42 -14.44
C GLU A 238 -17.18 -1.89 -13.01
N PRO A 239 -18.33 -1.25 -12.79
CA PRO A 239 -18.75 -0.75 -11.46
C PRO A 239 -18.59 -1.73 -10.29
N SER A 240 -18.83 -3.01 -10.54
CA SER A 240 -18.77 -4.10 -9.55
C SER A 240 -17.33 -4.44 -9.12
N ARG A 241 -16.34 -4.07 -9.92
CA ARG A 241 -14.91 -4.35 -9.72
C ARG A 241 -14.14 -3.15 -9.17
N ILE A 242 -14.77 -1.99 -9.04
CA ILE A 242 -14.10 -0.82 -8.46
C ILE A 242 -14.04 -0.97 -6.94
N VAL A 243 -12.82 -0.96 -6.44
CA VAL A 243 -12.49 -0.93 -5.01
C VAL A 243 -12.04 0.47 -4.65
N PHE A 244 -12.66 1.03 -3.63
CA PHE A 244 -12.25 2.27 -3.01
C PHE A 244 -11.69 1.95 -1.62
N MET A 245 -10.38 2.11 -1.44
CA MET A 245 -9.72 1.90 -0.15
C MET A 245 -9.33 3.25 0.42
N VAL A 246 -9.71 3.52 1.67
CA VAL A 246 -9.64 4.85 2.27
C VAL A 246 -9.26 4.77 3.74
N ARG A 247 -8.55 5.78 4.24
CA ARG A 247 -8.15 5.86 5.64
C ARG A 247 -9.36 6.14 6.54
N ALA A 248 -9.43 5.48 7.69
CA ALA A 248 -10.61 5.52 8.57
C ALA A 248 -10.90 6.92 9.15
N ASP A 249 -9.87 7.73 9.39
CA ASP A 249 -10.00 9.13 9.80
C ASP A 249 -10.59 10.00 8.66
N VAL A 250 -10.13 9.84 7.42
CA VAL A 250 -10.66 10.54 6.24
C VAL A 250 -12.13 10.18 6.03
N MET A 251 -12.49 8.91 6.16
CA MET A 251 -13.90 8.50 6.11
C MET A 251 -14.73 9.07 7.24
N THR A 252 -14.18 9.17 8.45
CA THR A 252 -14.89 9.75 9.60
C THR A 252 -15.22 11.22 9.34
N GLU A 253 -14.26 12.01 8.85
CA GLU A 253 -14.50 13.42 8.51
C GLU A 253 -15.50 13.56 7.35
N VAL A 254 -15.36 12.73 6.31
CA VAL A 254 -16.30 12.72 5.19
C VAL A 254 -17.72 12.36 5.64
N ASP A 255 -17.89 11.34 6.49
CA ASP A 255 -19.21 10.90 6.93
C ASP A 255 -19.87 11.94 7.83
N VAL A 256 -19.16 12.54 8.78
CA VAL A 256 -19.73 13.58 9.66
C VAL A 256 -20.21 14.80 8.84
N GLU A 257 -19.41 15.24 7.86
CA GLU A 257 -19.68 16.45 7.06
C GLU A 257 -20.68 16.20 5.91
N VAL A 258 -20.61 15.03 5.26
CA VAL A 258 -21.59 14.62 4.25
C VAL A 258 -22.93 14.33 4.91
N LEU A 259 -22.99 13.64 6.06
CA LEU A 259 -24.26 13.39 6.77
C LEU A 259 -24.90 14.70 7.28
N ALA A 260 -24.10 15.69 7.69
CA ALA A 260 -24.61 17.02 8.04
C ALA A 260 -25.25 17.74 6.83
N SER A 261 -24.77 17.49 5.62
CA SER A 261 -25.32 18.03 4.37
C SER A 261 -26.33 17.10 3.65
N ALA A 262 -26.50 15.86 4.12
CA ALA A 262 -27.24 14.78 3.46
C ALA A 262 -28.77 14.75 3.70
N PHE A 263 -29.38 15.79 4.25
CA PHE A 263 -30.85 15.91 4.35
C PHE A 263 -31.58 15.86 2.98
N ASN A 264 -30.87 15.69 1.85
CA ASN A 264 -31.40 15.60 0.49
C ASN A 264 -30.76 14.51 -0.40
N MET A 265 -30.19 13.44 0.18
CA MET A 265 -29.43 12.42 -0.60
C MET A 265 -30.06 11.02 -0.62
N ASP A 266 -31.31 10.91 -1.07
CA ASP A 266 -31.94 9.62 -1.48
C ASP A 266 -31.30 8.99 -2.75
N LYS A 267 -30.02 9.25 -3.05
CA LYS A 267 -29.31 8.76 -4.25
C LYS A 267 -27.88 8.31 -3.99
N THR A 268 -27.60 7.81 -2.79
CA THR A 268 -26.25 7.41 -2.37
C THR A 268 -26.05 5.90 -2.54
N ASP A 269 -26.15 5.41 -3.78
CA ASP A 269 -25.39 4.20 -4.15
C ASP A 269 -23.92 4.62 -4.11
N PHE A 270 -23.27 4.26 -3.01
CA PHE A 270 -21.90 4.64 -2.68
C PHE A 270 -20.90 4.13 -3.73
N LEU A 271 -19.70 4.73 -3.71
CA LEU A 271 -18.58 4.47 -4.62
C LEU A 271 -18.14 2.99 -4.60
N GLY A 272 -18.78 2.11 -5.38
CA GLY A 272 -18.38 0.70 -5.48
C GLY A 272 -18.20 0.02 -4.12
N ARG A 273 -17.15 -0.80 -3.98
CA ARG A 273 -16.79 -1.44 -2.71
C ARG A 273 -15.85 -0.54 -1.91
N VAL A 274 -16.35 0.04 -0.80
CA VAL A 274 -15.52 0.82 0.13
C VAL A 274 -14.88 -0.10 1.17
N ILE A 275 -13.56 0.05 1.36
CA ILE A 275 -12.79 -0.68 2.36
C ILE A 275 -11.98 0.32 3.18
N GLU A 276 -12.22 0.34 4.49
CA GLU A 276 -11.49 1.21 5.40
C GLU A 276 -10.18 0.57 5.87
N VAL A 277 -9.14 1.40 5.96
CA VAL A 277 -7.85 1.02 6.54
C VAL A 277 -7.42 2.02 7.60
N ASP A 278 -6.56 1.58 8.51
CA ASP A 278 -5.96 2.42 9.56
C ASP A 278 -5.02 3.49 8.98
N LYS A 279 -4.06 3.10 8.15
CA LYS A 279 -3.08 3.98 7.50
C LYS A 279 -2.38 3.29 6.33
N PHE A 280 -2.02 4.04 5.31
CA PHE A 280 -1.27 3.54 4.15
C PHE A 280 0.24 3.67 4.37
N ASP A 281 0.70 4.86 4.70
CA ASP A 281 2.09 5.23 4.94
C ASP A 281 2.28 5.76 6.37
N ASP A 282 3.54 5.87 6.80
CA ASP A 282 3.85 6.43 8.12
C ASP A 282 3.74 7.96 8.16
N GLU A 283 3.83 8.62 7.00
CA GLU A 283 3.75 10.08 6.85
C GLU A 283 2.31 10.59 6.65
N GLY A 284 1.35 9.70 6.39
CA GLY A 284 -0.07 10.05 6.24
C GLY A 284 -0.40 10.83 4.96
N LYS A 285 0.47 10.80 3.94
CA LYS A 285 0.28 11.54 2.68
C LYS A 285 -0.78 10.90 1.80
N VAL A 286 -0.89 9.58 1.85
CA VAL A 286 -1.89 8.83 1.07
C VAL A 286 -3.21 8.79 1.85
N GLN A 287 -4.25 9.40 1.29
CA GLN A 287 -5.59 9.46 1.90
C GLN A 287 -6.48 8.31 1.43
N ALA A 288 -6.44 7.99 0.13
CA ALA A 288 -7.22 6.90 -0.45
C ALA A 288 -6.63 6.41 -1.78
N ILE A 289 -7.11 5.25 -2.23
CA ILE A 289 -6.90 4.72 -3.57
C ILE A 289 -8.24 4.25 -4.13
N ILE A 290 -8.53 4.63 -5.38
CA ILE A 290 -9.60 4.06 -6.17
C ILE A 290 -8.98 3.23 -7.29
N ALA A 291 -9.29 1.94 -7.32
CA ALA A 291 -8.66 1.01 -8.27
C ALA A 291 -9.64 -0.08 -8.72
N ASP A 292 -9.35 -0.69 -9.87
CA ASP A 292 -9.93 -1.98 -10.24
C ASP A 292 -9.40 -3.05 -9.27
N GLU A 293 -10.23 -4.03 -8.93
CA GLU A 293 -9.82 -5.22 -8.20
C GLU A 293 -8.61 -5.93 -8.86
N ALA A 294 -8.45 -5.84 -10.19
CA ALA A 294 -7.29 -6.39 -10.90
C ALA A 294 -5.98 -5.59 -10.71
N PHE A 295 -6.02 -4.40 -10.12
CA PHE A 295 -4.80 -3.69 -9.74
C PHE A 295 -3.98 -4.49 -8.73
N PHE A 296 -4.64 -5.13 -7.77
CA PHE A 296 -3.99 -5.98 -6.77
C PHE A 296 -3.77 -7.39 -7.31
N GLN A 297 -2.51 -7.74 -7.55
CA GLN A 297 -2.09 -9.07 -7.98
C GLN A 297 -1.52 -9.82 -6.77
N ILE A 298 -2.43 -10.29 -5.91
CA ILE A 298 -2.10 -11.02 -4.68
C ILE A 298 -2.45 -12.49 -4.86
N TYR A 299 -1.43 -13.36 -4.80
CA TYR A 299 -1.58 -14.81 -5.00
C TYR A 299 -0.92 -15.61 -3.89
N ASP A 300 -1.63 -16.64 -3.43
CA ASP A 300 -1.10 -17.59 -2.46
C ASP A 300 -0.23 -18.63 -3.15
N ASN A 301 1.01 -18.82 -2.69
CA ASN A 301 1.88 -19.85 -3.23
C ASN A 301 1.97 -21.06 -2.30
N ILE A 302 2.32 -20.81 -1.03
CA ILE A 302 2.42 -21.86 0.00
C ILE A 302 1.82 -21.33 1.29
N PHE A 303 0.86 -22.07 1.82
CA PHE A 303 0.35 -21.88 3.17
C PHE A 303 0.39 -23.23 3.87
N ARG A 304 1.46 -23.50 4.62
CA ARG A 304 1.72 -24.84 5.17
C ARG A 304 2.17 -24.77 6.62
N PHE A 305 1.50 -25.55 7.45
CA PHE A 305 1.90 -25.81 8.83
C PHE A 305 2.70 -27.10 8.89
N ASP A 306 3.91 -27.03 9.45
CA ASP A 306 4.76 -28.18 9.75
C ASP A 306 5.17 -28.14 11.23
N GLU A 307 5.34 -29.30 11.84
CA GLU A 307 5.72 -29.40 13.25
C GLU A 307 6.84 -30.43 13.46
N PHE A 308 7.62 -30.25 14.52
CA PHE A 308 8.67 -31.18 14.91
C PHE A 308 8.77 -31.33 16.43
N TYR A 309 8.73 -32.57 16.91
CA TYR A 309 8.93 -32.89 18.32
C TYR A 309 10.40 -33.18 18.64
N ASN A 310 11.00 -32.40 19.54
CA ASN A 310 12.34 -32.64 20.05
C ASN A 310 12.29 -33.41 21.39
N ALA A 311 12.51 -34.72 21.32
CA ALA A 311 12.49 -35.60 22.49
C ALA A 311 13.57 -35.29 23.54
N ARG A 312 14.67 -34.59 23.18
CA ARG A 312 15.73 -34.26 24.15
C ARG A 312 15.28 -33.19 25.15
N VAL A 313 14.46 -32.25 24.71
CA VAL A 313 13.98 -31.12 25.51
C VAL A 313 12.48 -31.18 25.79
N MET A 314 11.78 -32.19 25.26
CA MET A 314 10.34 -32.38 25.37
C MET A 314 9.57 -31.14 24.91
N ALA A 315 9.87 -30.67 23.70
CA ALA A 315 9.22 -29.50 23.12
C ALA A 315 8.83 -29.71 21.67
N TRP A 316 7.67 -29.14 21.31
CA TRP A 316 7.19 -29.05 19.94
C TRP A 316 7.64 -27.74 19.32
N ASN A 317 8.21 -27.80 18.12
CA ASN A 317 8.44 -26.62 17.29
C ASN A 317 7.39 -26.61 16.19
N GLU A 318 6.59 -25.56 16.15
CA GLU A 318 5.57 -25.31 15.14
C GLU A 318 6.12 -24.28 14.14
N TYR A 319 5.94 -24.55 12.85
CA TYR A 319 6.37 -23.73 11.73
C TYR A 319 5.20 -23.48 10.79
N LEU A 320 4.75 -22.23 10.67
CA LEU A 320 3.77 -21.82 9.66
C LEU A 320 4.50 -21.10 8.54
N HIS A 321 4.62 -21.75 7.39
CA HIS A 321 5.20 -21.21 6.16
C HIS A 321 4.13 -20.47 5.36
N VAL A 322 4.36 -19.20 5.07
CA VAL A 322 3.45 -18.34 4.30
C VAL A 322 4.23 -17.67 3.19
N TRP A 323 4.04 -18.17 1.97
CA TRP A 323 4.67 -17.67 0.76
C TRP A 323 3.61 -17.19 -0.20
N GLU A 324 3.75 -15.96 -0.66
CA GLU A 324 2.74 -15.25 -1.44
C GLU A 324 3.45 -14.32 -2.44
N THR A 325 2.72 -13.96 -3.48
CA THR A 325 3.14 -12.98 -4.48
C THR A 325 2.31 -11.74 -4.32
N PHE A 326 2.95 -10.61 -4.04
CA PHE A 326 2.33 -9.28 -4.00
C PHE A 326 2.84 -8.44 -5.16
N ALA A 327 1.96 -8.03 -6.07
CA ALA A 327 2.32 -7.13 -7.16
C ALA A 327 1.17 -6.19 -7.54
N ILE A 328 1.52 -5.14 -8.28
CA ILE A 328 0.56 -4.21 -8.90
C ILE A 328 0.47 -4.47 -10.39
N CYS A 329 -0.74 -4.48 -10.94
CA CYS A 329 -0.96 -4.56 -12.38
C CYS A 329 -0.89 -3.15 -13.00
N PRO A 330 0.03 -2.88 -13.95
CA PRO A 330 0.13 -1.58 -14.60
C PRO A 330 -0.98 -1.33 -15.63
N PHE A 331 -1.69 -2.37 -16.07
CA PHE A 331 -2.78 -2.29 -17.06
C PHE A 331 -4.13 -1.96 -16.44
N ALA A 332 -4.30 -2.20 -15.14
CA ALA A 332 -5.52 -1.90 -14.41
C ALA A 332 -5.62 -0.41 -14.10
N ASN A 333 -6.85 0.12 -14.07
CA ASN A 333 -7.09 1.49 -13.64
C ASN A 333 -6.85 1.60 -12.12
N ALA A 334 -6.00 2.52 -11.72
CA ALA A 334 -5.73 2.84 -10.32
C ALA A 334 -5.27 4.28 -10.17
N VAL A 335 -5.93 5.02 -9.28
CA VAL A 335 -5.59 6.40 -8.93
C VAL A 335 -5.46 6.51 -7.42
N ILE A 336 -4.30 6.99 -6.98
CA ILE A 336 -4.00 7.30 -5.59
C ILE A 336 -4.32 8.76 -5.34
N LEU A 337 -5.10 9.03 -4.30
CA LEU A 337 -5.42 10.36 -3.80
C LEU A 337 -4.47 10.68 -2.65
N ALA A 338 -3.52 11.58 -2.89
CA ALA A 338 -2.49 11.95 -1.91
C ALA A 338 -2.42 13.48 -1.72
N THR A 339 -1.88 13.93 -0.59
CA THR A 339 -1.72 15.37 -0.29
C THR A 339 -0.61 16.03 -1.08
N GLU A 340 0.35 15.23 -1.56
CA GLU A 340 1.53 15.70 -2.28
C GLU A 340 1.81 14.78 -3.46
N ALA A 341 2.56 15.27 -4.45
CA ALA A 341 3.09 14.42 -5.51
C ALA A 341 4.30 13.64 -4.98
N PRO A 342 4.50 12.38 -5.42
CA PRO A 342 5.71 11.64 -5.07
C PRO A 342 6.94 12.31 -5.68
N VAL A 343 8.08 12.21 -4.98
CA VAL A 343 9.36 12.71 -5.48
C VAL A 343 10.23 11.52 -5.81
N VAL A 344 10.51 11.31 -7.09
CA VAL A 344 11.40 10.26 -7.59
C VAL A 344 12.48 10.92 -8.44
N ASP A 345 13.73 10.82 -8.00
CA ASP A 345 14.87 11.44 -8.69
C ASP A 345 15.27 10.64 -9.94
N ALA A 346 15.54 11.37 -11.02
CA ALA A 346 16.15 10.82 -12.22
C ALA A 346 17.61 10.41 -11.94
N THR A 347 17.98 9.22 -12.40
CA THR A 347 19.34 8.67 -12.31
C THR A 347 20.10 8.74 -13.63
N ALA A 348 19.39 8.75 -14.76
CA ALA A 348 19.94 8.97 -16.09
C ALA A 348 18.90 9.61 -17.02
N ILE A 349 19.36 10.31 -18.05
CA ILE A 349 18.56 10.81 -19.16
C ILE A 349 19.30 10.44 -20.45
N GLU A 350 18.60 9.92 -21.45
CA GLU A 350 19.16 9.53 -22.74
C GLU A 350 18.24 10.00 -23.86
N ALA A 351 18.75 10.79 -24.80
CA ALA A 351 18.05 11.14 -26.03
C ALA A 351 18.05 9.94 -26.99
N ASP A 352 16.95 9.73 -27.72
CA ASP A 352 16.89 8.64 -28.72
C ASP A 352 17.88 8.86 -29.90
N LYS A 353 18.46 10.05 -30.01
CA LYS A 353 19.43 10.40 -31.05
C LYS A 353 20.56 11.27 -30.49
N ASP A 354 21.79 10.83 -30.72
CA ASP A 354 23.00 11.58 -30.40
C ASP A 354 23.23 12.77 -31.36
N ALA A 355 22.65 12.71 -32.57
CA ALA A 355 22.80 13.74 -33.59
C ALA A 355 21.54 13.93 -34.45
N VAL A 356 21.24 15.18 -34.79
CA VAL A 356 20.05 15.58 -35.55
C VAL A 356 20.39 16.64 -36.59
N SER A 357 19.86 16.49 -37.80
CA SER A 357 19.90 17.51 -38.85
C SER A 357 18.54 18.19 -38.94
N VAL A 358 18.51 19.52 -38.94
CA VAL A 358 17.29 20.33 -39.04
C VAL A 358 17.48 21.35 -40.17
N GLU A 359 16.46 21.58 -41.01
CA GLU A 359 16.50 22.68 -41.99
C GLU A 359 16.27 24.03 -41.28
N ALA A 360 16.76 25.13 -41.86
CA ALA A 360 16.43 26.48 -41.38
C ALA A 360 14.90 26.67 -41.40
N ASP A 361 14.34 27.23 -40.33
CA ASP A 361 12.89 27.31 -40.04
C ASP A 361 12.16 25.95 -39.86
N GLY A 362 12.90 24.83 -39.93
CA GLY A 362 12.40 23.49 -39.71
C GLY A 362 12.33 23.11 -38.22
N LYS A 363 11.53 22.09 -37.92
CA LYS A 363 11.36 21.53 -36.57
C LYS A 363 11.61 20.03 -36.57
N VAL A 364 12.40 19.55 -35.62
CA VAL A 364 12.57 18.13 -35.35
C VAL A 364 12.22 17.85 -33.89
N VAL A 365 11.38 16.84 -33.69
CA VAL A 365 11.01 16.35 -32.37
C VAL A 365 11.89 15.13 -32.08
N VAL A 366 12.64 15.19 -30.97
CA VAL A 366 13.49 14.09 -30.50
C VAL A 366 12.90 13.56 -29.20
N PRO A 367 12.43 12.31 -29.17
CA PRO A 367 12.07 11.66 -27.91
C PRO A 367 13.32 11.44 -27.04
N PHE A 368 13.14 11.49 -25.73
CA PHE A 368 14.17 11.14 -24.75
C PHE A 368 13.57 10.24 -23.68
N THR A 369 14.42 9.41 -23.07
CA THR A 369 14.06 8.52 -21.97
C THR A 369 14.73 9.01 -20.69
N VAL A 370 14.00 8.94 -19.58
CA VAL A 370 14.53 9.20 -18.24
C VAL A 370 14.52 7.87 -17.49
N THR A 371 15.62 7.57 -16.81
CA THR A 371 15.73 6.39 -15.95
C THR A 371 15.71 6.82 -14.50
N PRO A 372 14.78 6.31 -13.66
CA PRO A 372 13.70 5.39 -14.03
C PRO A 372 12.53 6.12 -14.74
N PRO A 373 11.69 5.44 -15.57
CA PRO A 373 10.62 6.06 -16.39
C PRO A 373 9.55 6.85 -15.62
N ASN A 374 9.48 6.62 -14.32
CA ASN A 374 8.59 7.19 -13.32
C ASN A 374 9.22 8.35 -12.52
N ALA A 375 10.42 8.82 -12.90
CA ALA A 375 11.04 9.99 -12.27
C ALA A 375 10.15 11.23 -12.41
N THR A 376 10.08 12.04 -11.35
CA THR A 376 9.30 13.29 -11.30
C THR A 376 10.18 14.54 -11.43
N THR A 377 11.49 14.36 -11.64
CA THR A 377 12.45 15.44 -11.84
C THR A 377 12.12 16.25 -13.09
N THR A 378 12.12 17.59 -12.97
CA THR A 378 11.91 18.47 -14.13
C THR A 378 13.08 18.36 -15.10
N VAL A 379 12.77 18.01 -16.35
CA VAL A 379 13.75 18.00 -17.43
C VAL A 379 13.86 19.39 -18.02
N THR A 380 15.09 19.89 -18.14
CA THR A 380 15.40 21.15 -18.81
C THR A 380 16.25 20.87 -20.04
N ALA A 381 16.08 21.66 -21.09
CA ALA A 381 16.95 21.62 -22.26
C ALA A 381 17.53 22.99 -22.50
N THR A 382 18.83 23.06 -22.76
CA THR A 382 19.54 24.31 -23.09
C THR A 382 20.29 24.14 -24.41
N SER A 383 20.31 25.19 -25.23
CA SER A 383 21.09 25.24 -26.46
C SER A 383 22.40 25.97 -26.19
N SER A 384 23.52 25.42 -26.68
CA SER A 384 24.82 26.11 -26.60
C SER A 384 24.90 27.34 -27.52
N ALA A 385 24.04 27.43 -28.53
CA ALA A 385 23.99 28.54 -29.49
C ALA A 385 22.58 28.77 -30.04
N GLU A 386 21.80 29.58 -29.32
CA GLU A 386 20.42 29.97 -29.68
C GLU A 386 20.30 30.67 -31.03
N SER A 387 21.40 31.24 -31.54
CA SER A 387 21.45 31.85 -32.88
C SER A 387 21.31 30.83 -34.02
N TYR A 388 21.60 29.55 -33.76
CA TYR A 388 21.52 28.48 -34.76
C TYR A 388 20.35 27.53 -34.49
N ALA A 389 20.13 27.14 -33.23
CA ALA A 389 19.02 26.27 -32.86
C ALA A 389 18.43 26.62 -31.49
N THR A 390 17.10 26.66 -31.40
CA THR A 390 16.36 26.82 -30.14
C THR A 390 15.71 25.51 -29.73
N VAL A 391 15.52 25.32 -28.42
CA VAL A 391 15.00 24.08 -27.87
C VAL A 391 13.84 24.33 -26.91
N GLU A 392 12.81 23.52 -27.02
CA GLU A 392 11.66 23.52 -26.09
C GLU A 392 11.39 22.07 -25.65
N VAL A 393 11.21 21.85 -24.35
CA VAL A 393 10.82 20.53 -23.82
C VAL A 393 9.30 20.49 -23.72
N LYS A 394 8.68 19.49 -24.34
CA LYS A 394 7.25 19.17 -24.22
C LYS A 394 7.12 17.72 -23.78
N ASP A 395 6.67 17.53 -22.55
CA ASP A 395 6.52 16.21 -21.93
C ASP A 395 7.81 15.37 -22.03
N LYS A 396 7.77 14.23 -22.73
CA LYS A 396 8.92 13.32 -22.98
C LYS A 396 9.61 13.56 -24.33
N THR A 397 9.40 14.73 -24.93
CA THR A 397 9.99 15.09 -26.22
C THR A 397 10.66 16.45 -26.17
N VAL A 398 11.72 16.58 -26.95
CA VAL A 398 12.46 17.83 -27.14
C VAL A 398 12.22 18.30 -28.57
N GLU A 399 11.62 19.47 -28.70
CA GLU A 399 11.38 20.14 -29.98
C GLU A 399 12.57 21.05 -30.28
N ILE A 400 13.32 20.72 -31.33
CA ILE A 400 14.47 21.47 -31.81
C ILE A 400 14.04 22.26 -33.04
N SER A 401 14.17 23.59 -32.98
CA SER A 401 13.88 24.48 -34.12
C SER A 401 15.19 25.04 -34.69
N GLY A 402 15.41 24.90 -35.99
CA GLY A 402 16.55 25.48 -36.70
C GLY A 402 16.30 26.95 -37.02
N VAL A 403 17.22 27.84 -36.66
CA VAL A 403 17.11 29.30 -36.87
C VAL A 403 18.00 29.76 -38.02
N ALA A 404 19.25 29.29 -38.08
CA ALA A 404 20.21 29.67 -39.11
C ALA A 404 21.25 28.56 -39.33
N GLU A 405 21.84 28.50 -40.53
CA GLU A 405 22.88 27.53 -40.88
C GLU A 405 24.05 27.59 -39.88
N GLY A 406 24.38 26.43 -39.29
CA GLY A 406 25.39 26.34 -38.24
C GLY A 406 25.27 25.04 -37.45
N SER A 407 26.11 24.91 -36.41
CA SER A 407 26.06 23.79 -35.47
C SER A 407 25.77 24.28 -34.06
N ALA A 408 24.95 23.53 -33.33
CA ALA A 408 24.64 23.74 -31.93
C ALA A 408 24.70 22.41 -31.17
N THR A 409 24.86 22.48 -29.86
CA THR A 409 24.74 21.32 -28.98
C THR A 409 23.62 21.60 -28.01
N ILE A 410 22.65 20.70 -27.95
CA ILE A 410 21.55 20.78 -26.99
C ILE A 410 21.92 19.89 -25.81
N THR A 411 21.90 20.45 -24.61
CA THR A 411 22.11 19.69 -23.37
C THR A 411 20.77 19.49 -22.70
N LEU A 412 20.38 18.23 -22.53
CA LEU A 412 19.27 17.82 -21.69
C LEU A 412 19.79 17.64 -20.26
N GLY A 413 19.06 18.15 -19.28
CA GLY A 413 19.38 18.02 -17.86
C GLY A 413 18.16 17.54 -17.07
N ALA A 414 18.35 16.56 -16.19
CA ALA A 414 17.32 16.04 -15.30
C ALA A 414 17.83 16.08 -13.84
N GLY A 415 17.61 17.21 -13.14
CA GLY A 415 18.05 17.36 -11.75
C GLY A 415 19.55 17.66 -11.60
N GLU A 416 20.12 17.37 -10.42
CA GLU A 416 21.53 17.67 -10.14
C GLU A 416 22.48 16.67 -10.81
N GLY A 417 23.17 17.12 -11.87
CA GLY A 417 24.32 16.42 -12.44
C GLY A 417 24.02 15.31 -13.45
N VAL A 418 22.75 15.05 -13.77
CA VAL A 418 22.34 14.10 -14.82
C VAL A 418 22.07 14.87 -16.11
N THR A 419 22.94 14.70 -17.10
CA THR A 419 22.84 15.39 -18.38
C THR A 419 23.14 14.47 -19.55
N ASP A 420 22.52 14.75 -20.68
CA ASP A 420 22.83 14.16 -21.97
C ASP A 420 22.90 15.24 -23.06
N THR A 421 23.59 14.96 -24.17
CA THR A 421 23.86 15.97 -25.21
C THR A 421 23.48 15.47 -26.60
N ILE A 422 22.78 16.33 -27.35
CA ILE A 422 22.42 16.11 -28.74
C ILE A 422 23.21 17.08 -29.62
N ALA A 423 23.94 16.57 -30.60
CA ALA A 423 24.57 17.40 -31.63
C ALA A 423 23.55 17.80 -32.71
N VAL A 424 23.43 19.11 -32.98
CA VAL A 424 22.49 19.63 -33.97
C VAL A 424 23.26 20.30 -35.10
N THR A 425 22.97 19.88 -36.34
CA THR A 425 23.46 20.53 -37.56
C THR A 425 22.28 21.17 -38.27
N VAL A 426 22.32 22.48 -38.48
CA VAL A 426 21.29 23.22 -39.21
C VAL A 426 21.74 23.41 -40.65
N THR A 427 20.97 22.85 -41.58
CA THR A 427 21.20 22.98 -43.04
C THR A 427 20.31 24.08 -43.62
N ALA A 428 20.82 24.76 -44.65
CA ALA A 428 20.12 25.86 -45.33
C ALA A 428 18.83 25.44 -46.04
#